data_AF-A0A496Y9W6-F1
#
_entry.id   AF-A0A496Y9W6-F1
#
_cell.length_a   1.000
_cell.length_b   1.000
_cell.length_c   1.000
_cell.angle_alpha   90.00
_cell.angle_beta   90.00
_cell.angle_gamma   90.00
#
_symmetry.space_group_name_H-M   'P 1'
#
loop_
_entity.id
_entity.type
_entity.pdbx_description
1 polymer ?
#
loop_
_entity_poly.entity_id
_entity_poly.type
_entity_poly.pdbx_seq_one_letter_code
_entity_poly.pdbx_strand_id
1 'polypeptide(L)'
;MQITTNPGFSRYLQYMDDANMKTFFWFSQLSVKQRVWLFATAAVMLAMVVVGFSMNPTSKPKKAVNFSVDMSIRQIAPKLGVTGKALARELKLPLDVSKIKPLRKIGVTHEDLQDVVHHLLSHVDATVKYYLYVALVLGGLVFLTMLGRPDGSDAKQRRRWYPRAPYIVCLLLSVIVAGFLLGKSPNPMEGIVKVFKSMAGLYPDPGAKVIAFGFFIILAVIGNKMICGWACPFGAFQELIYSLPILRRIKQKKLPFILTNTIRAGLFVAMLLFLFGVIGGRKGTVIYHYVNPFNLFNFDFESLSILLTVIIALLGSFIIYRPFCQLICPFGFVSWIAERFSIFRVRIDKDECTQCRACIKVCPLEAAKGRVGGKKMPADCFSCARCLNVCPVDAIQYSSVFRIGITKPSS
;
A
#
# COMPACT_ATOMS: atom_id res chain seq x y z
N MET A 1 22.42 32.08 20.48
CA MET A 1 22.01 30.66 20.35
C MET A 1 22.00 30.31 18.86
N GLN A 2 23.10 29.74 18.35
CA GLN A 2 23.32 29.55 16.91
C GLN A 2 22.37 28.48 16.34
N ILE A 3 21.52 28.91 15.42
CA ILE A 3 20.67 28.04 14.59
C ILE A 3 21.60 27.30 13.63
N THR A 4 21.99 26.08 13.98
CA THR A 4 22.74 25.20 13.07
C THR A 4 21.78 24.64 12.02
N THR A 5 21.62 25.37 10.92
CA THR A 5 21.00 24.84 9.70
C THR A 5 21.83 23.64 9.24
N ASN A 6 21.22 22.46 9.20
CA ASN A 6 21.91 21.22 8.86
C ASN A 6 22.32 21.24 7.36
N PRO A 7 23.62 21.39 7.00
CA PRO A 7 24.04 21.67 5.62
C PRO A 7 23.72 20.53 4.64
N GLY A 8 23.59 19.30 5.13
CA GLY A 8 23.22 18.16 4.29
C GLY A 8 21.73 18.07 3.92
N PHE A 9 20.84 18.81 4.60
CA PHE A 9 19.42 18.91 4.21
C PHE A 9 19.21 20.02 3.19
N SER A 10 19.91 21.15 3.33
CA SER A 10 19.96 22.24 2.34
C SER A 10 20.38 21.76 0.93
N ARG A 11 21.39 20.88 0.83
CA ARG A 11 21.78 20.28 -0.47
C ARG A 11 20.72 19.36 -1.10
N TYR A 12 19.88 18.70 -0.30
CA TYR A 12 18.79 17.86 -0.83
C TYR A 12 17.63 18.72 -1.38
N LEU A 13 17.48 19.94 -0.86
CA LEU A 13 16.43 20.89 -1.22
C LEU A 13 16.73 21.57 -2.56
N GLN A 14 17.98 21.94 -2.82
CA GLN A 14 18.43 22.46 -4.12
C GLN A 14 18.22 21.44 -5.27
N TYR A 15 18.07 20.14 -4.96
CA TYR A 15 17.82 19.09 -5.96
C TYR A 15 16.38 19.02 -6.48
N MET A 16 15.40 19.65 -5.84
CA MET A 16 13.99 19.57 -6.26
C MET A 16 13.47 20.77 -7.06
N ASP A 17 14.23 21.86 -7.18
CA ASP A 17 13.73 23.14 -7.72
C ASP A 17 13.88 23.30 -9.24
N ASP A 18 14.12 22.22 -9.99
CA ASP A 18 14.34 22.33 -11.45
C ASP A 18 13.72 21.15 -12.21
N ALA A 19 12.40 20.98 -12.10
CA ALA A 19 11.68 19.78 -12.57
C ALA A 19 11.64 19.66 -14.11
N ASN A 20 11.62 20.79 -14.82
CA ASN A 20 11.51 20.82 -16.29
C ASN A 20 12.86 20.56 -16.98
N MET A 21 13.97 21.12 -16.47
CA MET A 21 15.31 20.80 -17.00
C MET A 21 15.71 19.33 -16.72
N LYS A 22 15.33 18.79 -15.56
CA LYS A 22 15.77 17.44 -15.12
C LYS A 22 15.08 16.29 -15.85
N THR A 23 13.86 16.48 -16.36
CA THR A 23 13.12 15.41 -17.05
C THR A 23 13.59 15.24 -18.50
N PHE A 24 13.82 16.35 -19.21
CA PHE A 24 14.41 16.32 -20.55
C PHE A 24 15.85 15.80 -20.51
N PHE A 25 16.64 16.26 -19.54
CA PHE A 25 17.98 15.74 -19.29
C PHE A 25 17.97 14.26 -18.93
N TRP A 26 16.99 13.79 -18.14
CA TRP A 26 16.87 12.36 -17.84
C TRP A 26 16.70 11.52 -19.10
N PHE A 27 15.76 11.91 -19.96
CA PHE A 27 15.45 11.15 -21.17
C PHE A 27 16.62 11.13 -22.15
N SER A 28 17.36 12.24 -22.27
CA SER A 28 18.53 12.30 -23.16
C SER A 28 19.67 11.37 -22.71
N GLN A 29 19.79 11.10 -21.40
CA GLN A 29 20.81 10.23 -20.82
C GLN A 29 20.48 8.72 -20.91
N LEU A 30 19.28 8.36 -21.37
CA LEU A 30 18.90 6.95 -21.54
C LEU A 30 19.59 6.32 -22.75
N SER A 31 20.21 5.15 -22.54
CA SER A 31 20.73 4.33 -23.64
C SER A 31 19.60 3.81 -24.54
N VAL A 32 19.94 3.34 -25.74
CA VAL A 32 18.98 2.71 -26.66
C VAL A 32 18.23 1.57 -25.97
N LYS A 33 18.93 0.73 -25.20
CA LYS A 33 18.34 -0.37 -24.42
C LYS A 33 17.34 0.17 -23.38
N GLN A 34 17.69 1.22 -22.64
CA GLN A 34 16.79 1.81 -21.64
C GLN A 34 15.56 2.46 -22.29
N ARG A 35 15.69 3.09 -23.45
CA ARG A 35 14.54 3.63 -24.21
C ARG A 35 13.60 2.51 -24.65
N VAL A 36 14.13 1.39 -25.15
CA VAL A 36 13.31 0.21 -25.48
C VAL A 36 12.55 -0.29 -24.25
N TRP A 37 13.22 -0.43 -23.09
CA TRP A 37 12.55 -0.80 -21.84
C TRP A 37 11.46 0.17 -21.42
N LEU A 38 11.68 1.48 -21.55
CA LEU A 38 10.70 2.51 -21.23
C LEU A 38 9.44 2.36 -22.09
N PHE A 39 9.58 2.32 -23.41
CA PHE A 39 8.43 2.24 -24.33
C PHE A 39 7.72 0.89 -24.26
N ALA A 40 8.47 -0.23 -24.20
CA ALA A 40 7.90 -1.56 -24.06
C ALA A 40 7.10 -1.68 -22.75
N THR A 41 7.64 -1.18 -21.64
CA THR A 41 6.94 -1.23 -20.34
C THR A 41 5.68 -0.36 -20.37
N ALA A 42 5.74 0.84 -20.95
CA ALA A 42 4.56 1.70 -21.09
C ALA A 42 3.46 1.02 -21.93
N ALA A 43 3.83 0.38 -23.04
CA ALA A 43 2.90 -0.37 -23.88
C ALA A 43 2.27 -1.56 -23.14
N VAL A 44 3.07 -2.34 -22.40
CA VAL A 44 2.57 -3.45 -21.58
C VAL A 44 1.64 -2.94 -20.47
N MET A 45 2.02 -1.89 -19.74
CA MET A 45 1.17 -1.30 -18.71
C MET A 45 -0.18 -0.85 -19.26
N LEU A 46 -0.19 -0.18 -20.42
CA LEU A 46 -1.42 0.23 -21.09
C LEU A 46 -2.26 -0.98 -21.50
N ALA A 47 -1.64 -1.99 -22.13
CA ALA A 47 -2.33 -3.21 -22.53
C ALA A 47 -2.97 -3.93 -21.33
N MET A 48 -2.26 -4.02 -20.19
CA MET A 48 -2.81 -4.61 -18.97
C MET A 48 -4.06 -3.87 -18.46
N VAL A 49 -4.03 -2.54 -18.49
CA VAL A 49 -5.18 -1.73 -18.06
C VAL A 49 -6.35 -1.86 -19.05
N VAL A 50 -6.08 -1.85 -20.36
CA VAL A 50 -7.09 -2.04 -21.41
C VAL A 50 -7.75 -3.42 -21.31
N VAL A 51 -6.95 -4.48 -21.13
CA VAL A 51 -7.45 -5.84 -20.85
C VAL A 51 -8.27 -5.84 -19.57
N GLY A 52 -7.80 -5.17 -18.52
CA GLY A 52 -8.53 -5.05 -17.26
C GLY A 52 -9.91 -4.40 -17.41
N PHE A 53 -10.05 -3.38 -18.25
CA PHE A 53 -11.34 -2.77 -18.57
C PHE A 53 -12.22 -3.67 -19.44
N SER A 54 -11.62 -4.38 -20.41
CA SER A 54 -12.34 -5.30 -21.31
C SER A 54 -12.86 -6.54 -20.58
N MET A 55 -12.08 -7.03 -19.60
CA MET A 55 -12.42 -8.15 -18.73
C MET A 55 -13.19 -7.73 -17.48
N ASN A 56 -13.46 -6.43 -17.30
CA ASN A 56 -14.31 -5.99 -16.21
C ASN A 56 -15.73 -6.36 -16.65
N PRO A 57 -16.36 -7.42 -16.10
CA PRO A 57 -17.78 -7.57 -16.30
C PRO A 57 -18.35 -6.25 -15.79
N THR A 58 -19.03 -5.47 -16.65
CA THR A 58 -19.86 -4.37 -16.17
C THR A 58 -20.55 -4.94 -14.94
N SER A 59 -20.28 -4.37 -13.76
CA SER A 59 -21.04 -4.68 -12.57
C SER A 59 -22.44 -4.29 -12.95
N LYS A 60 -23.18 -5.21 -13.60
CA LYS A 60 -24.61 -5.07 -13.80
C LYS A 60 -25.05 -4.75 -12.38
N PRO A 61 -25.58 -3.53 -12.11
CA PRO A 61 -26.02 -3.20 -10.77
C PRO A 61 -26.85 -4.39 -10.37
N LYS A 62 -26.44 -5.14 -9.34
CA LYS A 62 -27.16 -6.33 -8.91
C LYS A 62 -28.59 -5.83 -8.82
N LYS A 63 -29.48 -6.32 -9.72
CA LYS A 63 -30.86 -5.82 -9.91
C LYS A 63 -31.34 -5.37 -8.55
N ALA A 64 -31.82 -4.14 -8.37
CA ALA A 64 -32.30 -3.64 -7.09
C ALA A 64 -33.21 -4.70 -6.46
N VAL A 65 -32.63 -5.55 -5.61
CA VAL A 65 -33.35 -6.60 -4.95
C VAL A 65 -33.90 -5.87 -3.76
N ASN A 66 -35.18 -5.52 -3.82
CA ASN A 66 -35.87 -4.92 -2.70
C ASN A 66 -35.89 -5.96 -1.57
N PHE A 67 -34.93 -5.83 -0.66
CA PHE A 67 -34.88 -6.61 0.55
C PHE A 67 -35.90 -6.01 1.54
N SER A 68 -36.78 -6.85 2.07
CA SER A 68 -37.71 -6.45 3.14
C SER A 68 -37.29 -7.09 4.46
N VAL A 69 -37.61 -6.42 5.58
CA VAL A 69 -37.49 -6.98 6.93
C VAL A 69 -38.40 -8.20 7.16
N ASP A 70 -39.33 -8.48 6.25
CA ASP A 70 -40.15 -9.69 6.28
C ASP A 70 -39.38 -10.93 5.77
N MET A 71 -38.26 -10.71 5.07
CA MET A 71 -37.35 -11.78 4.68
C MET A 71 -36.47 -12.21 5.85
N SER A 72 -36.00 -13.45 5.80
CA SER A 72 -35.05 -14.01 6.76
C SER A 72 -33.59 -13.84 6.30
N ILE A 73 -32.65 -13.93 7.24
CA ILE A 73 -31.20 -13.91 6.96
C ILE A 73 -30.82 -14.99 5.92
N ARG A 74 -31.43 -16.18 5.98
CA ARG A 74 -31.20 -17.29 5.05
C ARG A 74 -31.59 -16.95 3.61
N GLN A 75 -32.60 -16.10 3.42
CA GLN A 75 -33.06 -15.66 2.10
C GLN A 75 -32.24 -14.48 1.54
N ILE A 76 -31.71 -13.62 2.41
CA ILE A 76 -30.98 -12.41 2.02
C ILE A 76 -29.49 -12.71 1.79
N ALA A 77 -28.85 -13.41 2.73
CA ALA A 77 -27.39 -13.57 2.73
C ALA A 77 -26.80 -14.16 1.43
N PRO A 78 -27.38 -15.23 0.84
CA PRO A 78 -26.87 -15.78 -0.43
C PRO A 78 -26.97 -14.79 -1.60
N LYS A 79 -28.02 -13.97 -1.65
CA LYS A 79 -28.20 -12.95 -2.71
C LYS A 79 -27.15 -11.84 -2.62
N LEU A 80 -26.71 -11.53 -1.39
CA LEU A 80 -25.63 -10.59 -1.14
C LEU A 80 -24.23 -11.23 -1.31
N GLY A 81 -24.13 -12.56 -1.43
CA GLY A 81 -22.85 -13.28 -1.55
C GLY A 81 -22.10 -13.41 -0.22
N VAL A 82 -22.82 -13.39 0.90
CA VAL A 82 -22.26 -13.53 2.26
C VAL A 82 -22.87 -14.71 3.00
N THR A 83 -22.23 -15.18 4.08
CA THR A 83 -22.82 -16.21 4.94
C THR A 83 -23.91 -15.61 5.83
N GLY A 84 -24.85 -16.44 6.30
CA GLY A 84 -25.83 -15.99 7.30
C GLY A 84 -25.19 -15.45 8.58
N LYS A 85 -24.01 -15.96 8.96
CA LYS A 85 -23.21 -15.44 10.08
C LYS A 85 -22.68 -14.03 9.80
N ALA A 86 -22.20 -13.77 8.58
CA ALA A 86 -21.75 -12.44 8.21
C ALA A 86 -22.88 -11.43 8.17
N LEU A 87 -24.02 -11.77 7.57
CA LEU A 87 -25.18 -10.86 7.56
C LEU A 87 -25.69 -10.60 8.98
N ALA A 88 -25.78 -11.63 9.83
CA ALA A 88 -26.12 -11.45 11.25
C ALA A 88 -25.17 -10.49 11.96
N ARG A 89 -23.86 -10.61 11.71
CA ARG A 89 -22.87 -9.69 12.30
C ARG A 89 -23.05 -8.26 11.82
N GLU A 90 -23.19 -8.02 10.51
CA GLU A 90 -23.35 -6.66 9.99
C GLU A 90 -24.61 -6.00 10.57
N LEU A 91 -25.67 -6.78 10.79
CA LEU A 91 -26.89 -6.36 11.49
C LEU A 91 -26.72 -6.24 13.02
N LYS A 92 -25.50 -6.36 13.55
CA LYS A 92 -25.17 -6.32 14.99
C LYS A 92 -25.90 -7.37 15.84
N LEU A 93 -26.31 -8.48 15.23
CA LEU A 93 -26.96 -9.60 15.91
C LEU A 93 -25.93 -10.65 16.39
N PRO A 94 -26.28 -11.48 17.40
CA PRO A 94 -25.49 -12.65 17.77
C PRO A 94 -25.29 -13.63 16.59
N LEU A 95 -24.10 -14.24 16.47
CA LEU A 95 -23.80 -15.14 15.34
C LEU A 95 -24.67 -16.41 15.31
N ASP A 96 -25.28 -16.78 16.44
CA ASP A 96 -26.17 -17.92 16.66
C ASP A 96 -27.66 -17.58 16.50
N VAL A 97 -28.03 -16.30 16.32
CA VAL A 97 -29.41 -15.80 16.08
C VAL A 97 -30.19 -16.65 15.06
N SER A 98 -31.51 -16.77 15.12
CA SER A 98 -32.23 -17.57 14.11
C SER A 98 -32.04 -17.01 12.68
N LYS A 99 -31.67 -17.87 11.72
CA LYS A 99 -31.46 -17.48 10.30
C LYS A 99 -32.74 -17.58 9.48
N ILE A 100 -33.79 -18.16 10.06
CA ILE A 100 -35.05 -18.53 9.37
C ILE A 100 -36.18 -17.57 9.75
N LYS A 101 -36.13 -16.97 10.95
CA LYS A 101 -37.12 -15.96 11.37
C LYS A 101 -37.00 -14.70 10.48
N PRO A 102 -38.12 -14.02 10.17
CA PRO A 102 -38.11 -12.71 9.54
C PRO A 102 -37.30 -11.70 10.37
N LEU A 103 -36.54 -10.83 9.70
CA LEU A 103 -35.71 -9.79 10.34
C LEU A 103 -36.49 -8.91 11.33
N ARG A 104 -37.74 -8.55 10.99
CA ARG A 104 -38.64 -7.79 11.88
C ARG A 104 -38.86 -8.47 13.23
N LYS A 105 -38.97 -9.81 13.25
CA LYS A 105 -39.17 -10.60 14.48
C LYS A 105 -37.90 -10.74 15.34
N ILE A 106 -36.76 -10.29 14.83
CA ILE A 106 -35.47 -10.33 15.50
C ILE A 106 -34.93 -8.92 15.79
N GLY A 107 -35.81 -7.91 15.70
CA GLY A 107 -35.51 -6.55 16.11
C GLY A 107 -34.75 -5.71 15.09
N VAL A 108 -34.68 -6.13 13.83
CA VAL A 108 -34.00 -5.38 12.75
C VAL A 108 -34.99 -4.46 12.05
N THR A 109 -34.65 -3.18 11.98
CA THR A 109 -35.45 -2.15 11.29
C THR A 109 -35.17 -2.15 9.78
N HIS A 110 -36.03 -1.46 9.01
CA HIS A 110 -35.79 -1.27 7.57
C HIS A 110 -34.52 -0.46 7.31
N GLU A 111 -34.24 0.54 8.15
CA GLU A 111 -33.04 1.39 8.09
C GLU A 111 -31.78 0.55 8.33
N ASP A 112 -31.75 -0.26 9.40
CA ASP A 112 -30.62 -1.18 9.68
C ASP A 112 -30.32 -2.10 8.49
N LEU A 113 -31.38 -2.64 7.86
CA LEU A 113 -31.24 -3.53 6.73
C LEU A 113 -30.71 -2.79 5.49
N GLN A 114 -31.22 -1.59 5.21
CA GLN A 114 -30.76 -0.78 4.08
C GLN A 114 -29.29 -0.38 4.23
N ASP A 115 -28.89 0.08 5.41
CA ASP A 115 -27.51 0.45 5.72
C ASP A 115 -26.56 -0.74 5.52
N VAL A 116 -26.91 -1.91 6.04
CA VAL A 116 -26.10 -3.12 5.88
C VAL A 116 -26.03 -3.58 4.42
N VAL A 117 -27.15 -3.52 3.68
CA VAL A 117 -27.16 -3.86 2.26
C VAL A 117 -26.28 -2.90 1.48
N HIS A 118 -26.40 -1.58 1.72
CA HIS A 118 -25.57 -0.57 1.07
C HIS A 118 -24.08 -0.80 1.39
N HIS A 119 -23.75 -1.04 2.67
CA HIS A 119 -22.40 -1.38 3.09
C HIS A 119 -21.86 -2.61 2.34
N LEU A 120 -22.61 -3.71 2.29
CA LEU A 120 -22.18 -4.95 1.64
C LEU A 120 -22.04 -4.80 0.12
N LEU A 121 -22.89 -4.02 -0.53
CA LEU A 121 -22.81 -3.73 -1.96
C LEU A 121 -21.69 -2.74 -2.30
N SER A 122 -21.26 -1.89 -1.36
CA SER A 122 -20.10 -1.00 -1.56
C SER A 122 -18.76 -1.74 -1.69
N HIS A 123 -18.70 -3.03 -1.32
CA HIS A 123 -17.51 -3.89 -1.39
C HIS A 123 -17.37 -4.66 -2.72
N VAL A 124 -18.04 -4.25 -3.80
CA VAL A 124 -17.87 -4.89 -5.11
C VAL A 124 -16.45 -4.66 -5.59
N ASP A 125 -15.68 -5.75 -5.71
CA ASP A 125 -14.28 -5.70 -6.13
C ASP A 125 -14.21 -5.24 -7.59
N ALA A 126 -13.58 -4.09 -7.85
CA ALA A 126 -13.28 -3.65 -9.21
C ALA A 126 -12.16 -4.53 -9.81
N THR A 127 -12.51 -5.47 -10.69
CA THR A 127 -11.53 -6.42 -11.27
C THR A 127 -10.38 -5.70 -11.99
N VAL A 128 -10.69 -4.61 -12.70
CA VAL A 128 -9.71 -3.74 -13.37
C VAL A 128 -8.61 -3.22 -12.43
N LYS A 129 -8.91 -3.08 -11.13
CA LYS A 129 -7.96 -2.58 -10.14
C LYS A 129 -6.79 -3.53 -9.91
N TYR A 130 -7.01 -4.85 -10.01
CA TYR A 130 -5.93 -5.84 -9.95
C TYR A 130 -4.92 -5.62 -11.08
N TYR A 131 -5.40 -5.42 -12.31
CA TYR A 131 -4.55 -5.14 -13.48
C TYR A 131 -3.76 -3.85 -13.30
N LEU A 132 -4.42 -2.79 -12.83
CA LEU A 132 -3.76 -1.52 -12.54
C LEU A 132 -2.65 -1.67 -11.48
N TYR A 133 -2.88 -2.44 -10.41
CA TYR A 133 -1.85 -2.71 -9.42
C TYR A 133 -0.63 -3.42 -10.02
N VAL A 134 -0.83 -4.43 -10.87
CA VAL A 134 0.30 -5.11 -11.52
C VAL A 134 1.02 -4.15 -12.47
N ALA A 135 0.30 -3.35 -13.26
CA ALA A 135 0.89 -2.37 -14.16
C ALA A 135 1.76 -1.35 -13.40
N LEU A 136 1.27 -0.78 -12.30
CA LEU A 136 2.02 0.18 -11.48
C LEU A 136 3.22 -0.46 -10.78
N VAL A 137 3.09 -1.70 -10.29
CA VAL A 137 4.21 -2.45 -9.71
C VAL A 137 5.28 -2.76 -10.75
N LEU A 138 4.88 -3.18 -11.96
CA LEU A 138 5.79 -3.43 -13.07
C LEU A 138 6.53 -2.15 -13.48
N GLY A 139 5.81 -1.04 -13.67
CA GLY A 139 6.40 0.25 -14.00
C GLY A 139 7.41 0.71 -12.95
N GLY A 140 7.06 0.59 -11.66
CA GLY A 140 7.97 0.88 -10.57
C GLY A 140 9.20 -0.03 -10.55
N LEU A 141 9.03 -1.32 -10.84
CA LEU A 141 10.13 -2.29 -10.84
C LEU A 141 11.12 -2.00 -11.96
N VAL A 142 10.63 -1.81 -13.19
CA VAL A 142 11.46 -1.43 -14.35
C VAL A 142 12.13 -0.09 -14.10
N PHE A 143 11.40 0.87 -13.54
CA PHE A 143 11.98 2.16 -13.19
C PHE A 143 13.13 2.01 -12.20
N LEU A 144 12.95 1.28 -11.10
CA LEU A 144 14.01 1.13 -10.08
C LEU A 144 15.22 0.34 -10.56
N THR A 145 15.01 -0.66 -11.43
CA THR A 145 16.07 -1.57 -11.89
C THR A 145 16.79 -1.06 -13.13
N MET A 146 16.09 -0.37 -14.04
CA MET A 146 16.61 0.01 -15.36
C MET A 146 16.62 1.52 -15.60
N LEU A 147 15.53 2.24 -15.32
CA LEU A 147 15.33 3.60 -15.86
C LEU A 147 15.72 4.74 -14.91
N GLY A 148 15.67 4.50 -13.61
CA GLY A 148 15.96 5.49 -12.58
C GLY A 148 17.45 5.83 -12.50
N ARG A 149 18.30 5.03 -13.15
CA ARG A 149 19.76 5.22 -13.22
C ARG A 149 20.21 5.09 -14.68
N PRO A 150 20.07 6.16 -15.49
CA PRO A 150 20.45 6.13 -16.90
C PRO A 150 21.91 5.77 -17.09
N ASP A 151 22.19 4.99 -18.14
CA ASP A 151 23.54 4.50 -18.45
C ASP A 151 24.49 5.64 -18.81
N GLY A 152 24.00 6.69 -19.49
CA GLY A 152 24.78 7.87 -19.83
C GLY A 152 25.11 8.80 -18.65
N SER A 153 24.59 8.51 -17.46
CA SER A 153 24.78 9.34 -16.27
C SER A 153 25.74 8.71 -15.27
N ASP A 154 26.81 9.42 -14.90
CA ASP A 154 27.75 8.96 -13.88
C ASP A 154 27.20 9.15 -12.45
N ALA A 155 27.88 8.59 -11.45
CA ALA A 155 27.48 8.72 -10.05
C ALA A 155 27.55 10.17 -9.51
N LYS A 156 28.36 11.05 -10.10
CA LYS A 156 28.45 12.47 -9.69
C LYS A 156 27.24 13.25 -10.20
N GLN A 157 26.83 13.01 -11.44
CA GLN A 157 25.66 13.59 -12.10
C GLN A 157 24.37 13.09 -11.47
N ARG A 158 24.23 11.78 -11.21
CA ARG A 158 23.04 11.22 -10.54
C ARG A 158 22.83 11.71 -9.11
N ARG A 159 23.89 12.20 -8.45
CA ARG A 159 23.73 12.91 -7.17
C ARG A 159 23.09 14.28 -7.37
N ARG A 160 23.33 14.91 -8.52
CA ARG A 160 22.81 16.24 -8.83
C ARG A 160 21.35 16.26 -9.23
N TRP A 161 20.83 15.14 -9.70
CA TRP A 161 19.46 15.03 -10.13
C TRP A 161 19.02 13.56 -10.13
N TYR A 162 17.75 13.33 -9.82
CA TYR A 162 17.12 12.02 -9.99
C TYR A 162 15.71 12.21 -10.51
N PRO A 163 15.28 11.42 -11.50
CA PRO A 163 13.98 11.59 -12.16
C PRO A 163 12.85 11.18 -11.20
N ARG A 164 12.40 12.08 -10.34
CA ARG A 164 11.30 11.80 -9.41
C ARG A 164 9.91 11.87 -10.05
N ALA A 165 9.79 12.53 -11.20
CA ALA A 165 8.50 12.70 -11.87
C ALA A 165 7.79 11.36 -12.15
N PRO A 166 8.43 10.31 -12.71
CA PRO A 166 7.79 9.02 -12.90
C PRO A 166 7.22 8.39 -11.61
N TYR A 167 7.95 8.51 -10.49
CA TYR A 167 7.47 8.05 -9.20
C TYR A 167 6.23 8.85 -8.74
N ILE A 168 6.28 10.19 -8.83
CA ILE A 168 5.14 11.05 -8.46
C ILE A 168 3.91 10.76 -9.33
N VAL A 169 4.08 10.55 -10.64
CA VAL A 169 3.00 10.17 -11.55
C VAL A 169 2.37 8.83 -11.13
N CYS A 170 3.17 7.82 -10.79
CA CYS A 170 2.65 6.54 -10.28
C CYS A 170 1.85 6.71 -8.98
N LEU A 171 2.30 7.59 -8.08
CA LEU A 171 1.58 7.89 -6.84
C LEU A 171 0.24 8.59 -7.12
N LEU A 172 0.23 9.56 -8.04
CA LEU A 172 -1.00 10.26 -8.45
C LEU A 172 -1.99 9.30 -9.12
N LEU A 173 -1.53 8.45 -10.03
CA LEU A 173 -2.35 7.41 -10.65
C LEU A 173 -2.90 6.43 -9.61
N SER A 174 -2.10 6.06 -8.60
CA SER A 174 -2.57 5.23 -7.50
C SER A 174 -3.70 5.92 -6.74
N VAL A 175 -3.56 7.18 -6.33
CA VAL A 175 -4.59 7.89 -5.55
C VAL A 175 -5.84 8.19 -6.38
N ILE A 176 -5.67 8.75 -7.58
CA ILE A 176 -6.78 9.20 -8.41
C ILE A 176 -7.50 8.00 -9.01
N VAL A 177 -6.77 7.13 -9.72
CA VAL A 177 -7.38 6.02 -10.47
C VAL A 177 -7.68 4.85 -9.54
N ALA A 178 -6.68 4.30 -8.84
CA ALA A 178 -6.91 3.16 -7.95
C ALA A 178 -7.62 3.56 -6.64
N GLY A 179 -7.57 4.82 -6.22
CA GLY A 179 -8.32 5.30 -5.07
C GLY A 179 -9.72 5.74 -5.48
N PHE A 180 -9.85 6.98 -5.91
CA PHE A 180 -11.15 7.63 -6.08
C PHE A 180 -11.98 7.13 -7.28
N LEU A 181 -11.36 6.78 -8.42
CA LEU A 181 -12.12 6.32 -9.59
C LEU A 181 -12.59 4.86 -9.49
N LEU A 182 -11.74 3.97 -8.95
CA LEU A 182 -12.03 2.54 -8.82
C LEU A 182 -12.53 2.15 -7.41
N GLY A 183 -12.63 3.11 -6.50
CA GLY A 183 -13.15 2.95 -5.15
C GLY A 183 -12.22 2.24 -4.16
N LYS A 184 -12.72 1.94 -2.95
CA LYS A 184 -11.91 1.38 -1.84
C LYS A 184 -11.41 -0.06 -2.07
N SER A 185 -12.14 -0.91 -2.80
CA SER A 185 -11.84 -2.35 -2.95
C SER A 185 -11.52 -2.73 -4.40
N PRO A 186 -10.65 -3.73 -4.63
CA PRO A 186 -9.80 -4.44 -3.68
C PRO A 186 -8.66 -3.57 -3.11
N ASN A 187 -8.21 -3.87 -1.89
CA ASN A 187 -7.01 -3.26 -1.31
C ASN A 187 -6.19 -4.25 -0.45
N PRO A 188 -4.88 -4.00 -0.24
CA PRO A 188 -4.02 -4.95 0.47
C PRO A 188 -4.42 -5.21 1.93
N MET A 189 -4.97 -4.20 2.62
CA MET A 189 -5.42 -4.32 4.01
C MET A 189 -6.63 -5.26 4.12
N GLU A 190 -7.62 -5.11 3.24
CA GLU A 190 -8.75 -6.02 3.15
C GLU A 190 -8.33 -7.44 2.80
N GLY A 191 -7.30 -7.63 1.97
CA GLY A 191 -6.81 -8.96 1.61
C GLY A 191 -6.50 -9.82 2.85
N ILE A 192 -5.65 -9.31 3.75
CA ILE A 192 -5.28 -10.05 4.97
C ILE A 192 -6.46 -10.21 5.94
N VAL A 193 -7.28 -9.16 6.12
CA VAL A 193 -8.42 -9.19 7.03
C VAL A 193 -9.50 -10.16 6.54
N LYS A 194 -9.79 -10.19 5.24
CA LYS A 194 -10.80 -11.08 4.63
C LYS A 194 -10.39 -12.56 4.77
N VAL A 195 -9.09 -12.89 4.72
CA VAL A 195 -8.58 -14.26 5.01
C VAL A 195 -8.98 -14.70 6.41
N PHE A 196 -8.62 -13.95 7.45
CA PHE A 196 -8.97 -14.34 8.82
C PHE A 196 -10.48 -14.32 9.07
N LYS A 197 -11.22 -13.37 8.48
CA LYS A 197 -12.70 -13.38 8.52
C LYS A 197 -13.27 -14.67 7.92
N SER A 198 -12.69 -15.17 6.83
CA SER A 198 -13.11 -16.43 6.22
C SER A 198 -12.85 -17.63 7.13
N MET A 199 -11.71 -17.68 7.83
CA MET A 199 -11.40 -18.71 8.84
C MET A 199 -12.39 -18.70 10.00
N ALA A 200 -12.92 -17.53 10.37
CA ALA A 200 -13.98 -17.40 11.38
C ALA A 200 -15.40 -17.72 10.83
N GLY A 201 -15.53 -18.20 9.59
CA GLY A 201 -16.80 -18.61 8.98
C GLY A 201 -17.68 -17.45 8.48
N LEU A 202 -17.10 -16.27 8.27
CA LEU A 202 -17.82 -15.06 7.82
C LEU A 202 -17.88 -14.94 6.29
N TYR A 203 -17.12 -15.74 5.54
CA TYR A 203 -17.21 -15.78 4.08
C TYR A 203 -17.49 -17.21 3.63
N PRO A 204 -18.33 -17.39 2.59
CA PRO A 204 -18.70 -18.72 2.10
C PRO A 204 -17.54 -19.42 1.39
N ASP A 205 -16.62 -18.64 0.78
CA ASP A 205 -15.50 -19.14 0.01
C ASP A 205 -14.16 -18.62 0.59
N PRO A 206 -13.51 -19.38 1.49
CA PRO A 206 -12.18 -19.07 1.99
C PRO A 206 -11.10 -19.09 0.91
N GLY A 207 -11.24 -19.98 -0.09
CA GLY A 207 -10.26 -20.17 -1.16
C GLY A 207 -10.05 -18.88 -1.96
N ALA A 208 -11.13 -18.26 -2.43
CA ALA A 208 -11.04 -16.99 -3.14
C ALA A 208 -10.38 -15.86 -2.32
N LYS A 209 -10.59 -15.83 -0.99
CA LYS A 209 -9.97 -14.81 -0.13
C LYS A 209 -8.48 -15.06 0.09
N VAL A 210 -8.05 -16.32 0.18
CA VAL A 210 -6.64 -16.71 0.22
C VAL A 210 -5.95 -16.35 -1.09
N ILE A 211 -6.57 -16.62 -2.25
CA ILE A 211 -6.02 -16.24 -3.56
C ILE A 211 -5.86 -14.73 -3.67
N ALA A 212 -6.89 -13.96 -3.29
CA ALA A 212 -6.84 -12.50 -3.33
C ALA A 212 -5.74 -11.92 -2.41
N PHE A 213 -5.52 -12.51 -1.23
CA PHE A 213 -4.41 -12.14 -0.37
C PHE A 213 -3.05 -12.55 -0.96
N GLY A 214 -2.96 -13.76 -1.51
CA GLY A 214 -1.79 -14.29 -2.19
C GLY A 214 -1.32 -13.38 -3.32
N PHE A 215 -2.24 -12.83 -4.11
CA PHE A 215 -1.94 -11.82 -5.13
C PHE A 215 -1.12 -10.64 -4.56
N PHE A 216 -1.56 -10.03 -3.47
CA PHE A 216 -0.87 -8.88 -2.88
C PHE A 216 0.49 -9.27 -2.26
N ILE A 217 0.59 -10.45 -1.67
CA ILE A 217 1.86 -10.98 -1.13
C ILE A 217 2.86 -11.25 -2.25
N ILE A 218 2.43 -11.87 -3.36
CA ILE A 218 3.28 -12.11 -4.52
C ILE A 218 3.85 -10.79 -5.04
N LEU A 219 3.02 -9.75 -5.20
CA LEU A 219 3.51 -8.42 -5.61
C LEU A 219 4.50 -7.80 -4.61
N ALA A 220 4.31 -8.03 -3.30
CA ALA A 220 5.23 -7.57 -2.27
C ALA A 220 6.55 -8.37 -2.20
N VAL A 221 6.56 -9.61 -2.70
CA VAL A 221 7.74 -10.48 -2.80
C VAL A 221 8.47 -10.26 -4.12
N ILE A 222 7.79 -10.02 -5.24
CA ILE A 222 8.46 -9.71 -6.52
C ILE A 222 9.43 -8.54 -6.32
N GLY A 223 8.96 -7.44 -5.74
CA GLY A 223 9.84 -6.38 -5.28
C GLY A 223 9.47 -5.93 -3.89
N ASN A 224 10.48 -5.61 -3.07
CA ASN A 224 10.31 -5.25 -1.66
C ASN A 224 9.23 -4.17 -1.49
N LYS A 225 8.06 -4.60 -0.97
CA LYS A 225 6.88 -3.77 -0.73
C LYS A 225 6.49 -2.88 -1.92
N MET A 226 6.66 -3.37 -3.14
CA MET A 226 6.36 -2.58 -4.35
C MET A 226 4.90 -2.15 -4.40
N ILE A 227 3.96 -3.04 -4.08
CA ILE A 227 2.54 -2.68 -3.98
C ILE A 227 2.31 -1.51 -3.01
N CYS A 228 2.93 -1.53 -1.82
CA CYS A 228 2.78 -0.45 -0.84
C CYS A 228 3.46 0.86 -1.31
N GLY A 229 4.62 0.75 -1.96
CA GLY A 229 5.41 1.90 -2.40
C GLY A 229 4.85 2.61 -3.63
N TRP A 230 4.32 1.86 -4.59
CA TRP A 230 4.09 2.32 -5.97
C TRP A 230 2.64 2.21 -6.46
N ALA A 231 1.77 1.45 -5.77
CA ALA A 231 0.45 1.12 -6.29
C ALA A 231 -0.70 1.25 -5.27
N CYS A 232 -0.42 1.13 -3.97
CA CYS A 232 -1.42 1.25 -2.91
C CYS A 232 -1.91 2.70 -2.79
N PRO A 233 -3.20 2.99 -2.97
CA PRO A 233 -3.72 4.36 -3.05
C PRO A 233 -3.53 5.11 -1.73
N PHE A 234 -3.86 4.49 -0.59
CA PHE A 234 -3.71 5.16 0.72
C PHE A 234 -2.25 5.36 1.13
N GLY A 235 -1.37 4.43 0.74
CA GLY A 235 0.08 4.60 0.93
C GLY A 235 0.62 5.75 0.08
N ALA A 236 0.19 5.82 -1.18
CA ALA A 236 0.56 6.88 -2.11
C ALA A 236 0.08 8.25 -1.65
N PHE A 237 -1.12 8.37 -1.09
CA PHE A 237 -1.62 9.63 -0.58
C PHE A 237 -0.76 10.16 0.57
N GLN A 238 -0.42 9.32 1.54
CA GLN A 238 0.48 9.69 2.64
C GLN A 238 1.89 10.07 2.14
N GLU A 239 2.40 9.42 1.10
CA GLU A 239 3.69 9.76 0.46
C GLU A 239 3.65 11.13 -0.21
N LEU A 240 2.58 11.42 -0.97
CA LEU A 240 2.40 12.69 -1.66
C LEU A 240 2.37 13.83 -0.66
N ILE A 241 1.57 13.70 0.42
CA ILE A 241 1.53 14.67 1.52
C ILE A 241 2.93 14.87 2.10
N TYR A 242 3.61 13.79 2.49
CA TYR A 242 4.96 13.86 3.07
C TYR A 242 6.00 14.50 2.12
N SER A 243 5.77 14.45 0.81
CA SER A 243 6.67 14.95 -0.23
C SER A 243 6.32 16.36 -0.72
N LEU A 244 5.30 17.00 -0.16
CA LEU A 244 4.89 18.35 -0.54
C LEU A 244 6.02 19.37 -0.30
N PRO A 245 6.37 20.20 -1.30
CA PRO A 245 7.41 21.21 -1.16
C PRO A 245 7.18 22.22 -0.02
N ILE A 246 5.93 22.57 0.27
CA ILE A 246 5.61 23.53 1.34
C ILE A 246 5.98 23.01 2.74
N LEU A 247 6.09 21.69 2.89
CA LEU A 247 6.43 21.05 4.17
C LEU A 247 7.93 20.95 4.42
N ARG A 248 8.77 21.46 3.51
CA ARG A 248 10.24 21.45 3.62
C ARG A 248 10.76 22.15 4.88
N ARG A 249 9.98 23.09 5.45
CA ARG A 249 10.33 23.79 6.70
C ARG A 249 9.96 23.01 7.97
N ILE A 250 9.11 22.00 7.86
CA ILE A 250 8.67 21.21 9.01
C ILE A 250 9.74 20.16 9.35
N LYS A 251 10.11 20.08 10.63
CA LYS A 251 11.04 19.05 11.13
C LYS A 251 10.36 17.68 11.10
N GLN A 252 10.63 16.92 10.05
CA GLN A 252 10.15 15.54 9.91
C GLN A 252 10.68 14.65 11.04
N LYS A 253 9.82 13.79 11.58
CA LYS A 253 10.16 12.86 12.67
C LYS A 253 10.22 11.43 12.15
N LYS A 254 11.27 10.70 12.56
CA LYS A 254 11.40 9.26 12.30
C LYS A 254 10.97 8.51 13.54
N LEU A 255 9.96 7.64 13.41
CA LEU A 255 9.56 6.77 14.50
C LEU A 255 10.55 5.60 14.63
N PRO A 256 10.94 5.20 15.86
CA PRO A 256 11.75 4.01 16.07
C PRO A 256 11.06 2.76 15.54
N PHE A 257 11.80 1.93 14.80
CA PHE A 257 11.18 0.76 14.17
C PHE A 257 10.56 -0.21 15.18
N ILE A 258 11.25 -0.43 16.31
CA ILE A 258 10.77 -1.30 17.40
C ILE A 258 9.38 -0.86 17.85
N LEU A 259 9.19 0.43 18.13
CA LEU A 259 7.90 0.98 18.54
C LEU A 259 6.81 0.72 17.48
N THR A 260 7.09 1.08 16.23
CA THR A 260 6.11 0.93 15.15
C THR A 260 5.72 -0.53 14.90
N ASN A 261 6.70 -1.45 14.98
CA ASN A 261 6.45 -2.85 14.73
C ASN A 261 5.76 -3.53 15.92
N THR A 262 6.07 -3.14 17.15
CA THR A 262 5.38 -3.61 18.36
C THR A 262 3.91 -3.19 18.35
N ILE A 263 3.60 -1.94 18.00
CA ILE A 263 2.20 -1.47 17.89
C ILE A 263 1.47 -2.27 16.82
N ARG A 264 2.05 -2.43 15.62
CA ARG A 264 1.44 -3.23 14.54
C ARG A 264 1.21 -4.69 14.94
N ALA A 265 2.21 -5.33 15.57
CA ALA A 265 2.10 -6.70 16.03
C ALA A 265 1.00 -6.83 17.10
N GLY A 266 0.96 -5.91 18.07
CA GLY A 266 -0.06 -5.84 19.10
C GLY A 266 -1.47 -5.68 18.53
N LEU A 267 -1.67 -4.74 17.58
CA LEU A 267 -2.97 -4.55 16.91
C LEU A 267 -3.37 -5.78 16.07
N PHE A 268 -2.42 -6.43 15.42
CA PHE A 268 -2.67 -7.63 14.65
C PHE A 268 -3.08 -8.81 15.56
N VAL A 269 -2.38 -9.02 16.68
CA VAL A 269 -2.74 -10.02 17.69
C VAL A 269 -4.10 -9.70 18.31
N ALA A 270 -4.34 -8.44 18.69
CA ALA A 270 -5.63 -8.00 19.21
C ALA A 270 -6.76 -8.29 18.21
N MET A 271 -6.58 -7.98 16.93
CA MET A 271 -7.56 -8.32 15.89
C MET A 271 -7.89 -9.82 15.91
N LEU A 272 -6.90 -10.70 16.00
CA LEU A 272 -7.13 -12.15 16.06
C LEU A 272 -7.91 -12.56 17.33
N LEU A 273 -7.53 -12.03 18.49
CA LEU A 273 -8.19 -12.34 19.76
C LEU A 273 -9.66 -11.91 19.78
N PHE A 274 -9.99 -10.72 19.27
CA PHE A 274 -11.38 -10.26 19.13
C PHE A 274 -12.14 -11.05 18.06
N LEU A 275 -11.50 -11.36 16.92
CA LEU A 275 -12.15 -12.06 15.82
C LEU A 275 -12.56 -13.49 16.21
N PHE A 276 -11.69 -14.22 16.92
CA PHE A 276 -11.98 -15.57 17.38
C PHE A 276 -12.75 -15.62 18.70
N GLY A 277 -13.14 -14.47 19.26
CA GLY A 277 -13.97 -14.37 20.46
C GLY A 277 -13.23 -14.71 21.76
N VAL A 278 -11.89 -14.72 21.74
CA VAL A 278 -11.05 -14.89 22.94
C VAL A 278 -11.21 -13.70 23.87
N ILE A 279 -11.37 -12.50 23.31
CA ILE A 279 -11.67 -11.27 24.04
C ILE A 279 -13.10 -10.82 23.72
N GLY A 280 -13.88 -10.48 24.75
CA GLY A 280 -15.25 -9.94 24.61
C GLY A 280 -16.35 -10.97 24.36
N GLY A 281 -16.04 -12.28 24.33
CA GLY A 281 -17.02 -13.37 24.27
C GLY A 281 -17.84 -13.48 22.97
N ARG A 282 -17.61 -12.59 21.99
CA ARG A 282 -18.34 -12.53 20.72
C ARG A 282 -17.40 -12.76 19.54
N LYS A 283 -17.54 -13.92 18.90
CA LYS A 283 -16.84 -14.23 17.64
C LYS A 283 -17.26 -13.26 16.53
N GLY A 284 -16.31 -12.92 15.64
CA GLY A 284 -16.58 -12.15 14.42
C GLY A 284 -16.25 -10.66 14.49
N THR A 285 -15.85 -10.14 15.66
CA THR A 285 -15.49 -8.73 15.86
C THR A 285 -14.15 -8.41 15.22
N VAL A 286 -14.09 -7.41 14.31
CA VAL A 286 -12.86 -7.04 13.59
C VAL A 286 -12.56 -5.57 13.83
N ILE A 287 -11.51 -5.31 14.62
CA ILE A 287 -11.07 -3.94 14.97
C ILE A 287 -10.81 -3.10 13.72
N TYR A 288 -10.23 -3.70 12.68
CA TYR A 288 -9.86 -3.01 11.45
C TYR A 288 -11.02 -2.45 10.62
N HIS A 289 -12.26 -2.86 10.87
CA HIS A 289 -13.43 -2.24 10.23
C HIS A 289 -13.59 -0.77 10.67
N TYR A 290 -13.39 -0.51 11.97
CA TYR A 290 -13.53 0.82 12.57
C TYR A 290 -12.38 1.78 12.29
N VAL A 291 -11.25 1.27 11.78
CA VAL A 291 -10.04 2.06 11.50
C VAL A 291 -9.58 1.87 10.05
N ASN A 292 -10.50 1.55 9.13
CA ASN A 292 -10.17 1.37 7.71
C ASN A 292 -10.09 2.72 7.00
N PRO A 293 -8.89 3.21 6.61
CA PRO A 293 -8.78 4.51 5.98
C PRO A 293 -9.13 4.47 4.49
N PHE A 294 -9.27 3.28 3.88
CA PHE A 294 -9.63 3.15 2.48
C PHE A 294 -11.07 3.59 2.20
N ASN A 295 -11.93 3.65 3.24
CA ASN A 295 -13.27 4.22 3.14
C ASN A 295 -13.28 5.66 2.62
N LEU A 296 -12.18 6.41 2.79
CA LEU A 296 -11.98 7.73 2.18
C LEU A 296 -12.28 7.74 0.68
N PHE A 297 -11.91 6.69 -0.04
CA PHE A 297 -12.02 6.66 -1.52
C PHE A 297 -13.45 6.52 -2.04
N ASN A 298 -14.39 6.13 -1.18
CA ASN A 298 -15.82 6.11 -1.47
C ASN A 298 -16.58 7.18 -0.66
N PHE A 299 -15.88 7.97 0.16
CA PHE A 299 -16.47 8.88 1.16
C PHE A 299 -17.38 8.16 2.19
N ASP A 300 -17.10 6.89 2.49
CA ASP A 300 -17.90 6.03 3.39
C ASP A 300 -17.51 6.25 4.89
N PHE A 301 -17.90 7.37 5.48
CA PHE A 301 -17.61 7.71 6.88
C PHE A 301 -18.70 7.26 7.85
N GLU A 302 -18.96 5.96 7.91
CA GLU A 302 -20.03 5.35 8.74
C GLU A 302 -19.81 5.51 10.26
N SER A 303 -18.57 5.77 10.69
CA SER A 303 -18.25 5.98 12.11
C SER A 303 -17.25 7.11 12.32
N LEU A 304 -17.37 7.78 13.47
CA LEU A 304 -16.43 8.81 13.90
C LEU A 304 -14.99 8.28 13.94
N SER A 305 -14.80 7.00 14.29
CA SER A 305 -13.48 6.36 14.34
C SER A 305 -12.80 6.29 12.97
N ILE A 306 -13.55 6.04 11.90
CA ILE A 306 -13.02 6.01 10.52
C ILE A 306 -12.58 7.42 10.12
N LEU A 307 -13.43 8.42 10.34
CA LEU A 307 -13.13 9.82 10.05
C LEU A 307 -11.87 10.28 10.79
N LEU A 308 -11.80 10.04 12.10
CA LEU A 308 -10.62 10.36 12.91
C LEU A 308 -9.38 9.62 12.43
N THR A 309 -9.49 8.34 12.07
CA THR A 309 -8.35 7.57 11.55
C THR A 309 -7.79 8.19 10.28
N VAL A 310 -8.65 8.58 9.35
CA VAL A 310 -8.25 9.25 8.10
C VAL A 310 -7.59 10.59 8.41
N ILE A 311 -8.23 11.46 9.20
CA ILE A 311 -7.70 12.78 9.54
C ILE A 311 -6.35 12.66 10.24
N ILE A 312 -6.23 11.82 11.27
CA ILE A 312 -4.99 11.64 12.03
C ILE A 312 -3.89 11.06 11.14
N ALA A 313 -4.21 10.10 10.27
CA ALA A 313 -3.22 9.52 9.35
C ALA A 313 -2.72 10.54 8.32
N LEU A 314 -3.61 11.34 7.73
CA LEU A 314 -3.23 12.34 6.73
C LEU A 314 -2.51 13.53 7.36
N LEU A 315 -3.00 14.07 8.49
CA LEU A 315 -2.30 15.13 9.24
C LEU A 315 -0.96 14.64 9.80
N GLY A 316 -0.91 13.41 10.30
CA GLY A 316 0.34 12.77 10.72
C GLY A 316 1.35 12.65 9.58
N SER A 317 0.88 12.51 8.33
CA SER A 317 1.75 12.40 7.15
C SER A 317 2.55 13.66 6.83
N PHE A 318 2.18 14.80 7.41
CA PHE A 318 2.96 16.04 7.30
C PHE A 318 4.30 15.95 8.05
N ILE A 319 4.36 15.13 9.11
CA ILE A 319 5.51 15.05 10.03
C ILE A 319 6.18 13.67 9.97
N ILE A 320 5.36 12.62 9.88
CA ILE A 320 5.77 11.21 9.95
C ILE A 320 5.53 10.57 8.59
N TYR A 321 6.47 9.76 8.14
CA TYR A 321 6.36 9.12 6.84
C TYR A 321 5.35 7.97 6.81
N ARG A 322 4.17 8.10 6.19
CA ARG A 322 3.17 7.01 6.09
C ARG A 322 2.78 6.41 7.47
N PRO A 323 2.29 7.24 8.43
CA PRO A 323 2.01 6.83 9.80
C PRO A 323 1.06 5.63 9.89
N PHE A 324 0.00 5.58 9.08
CA PHE A 324 -0.93 4.45 9.11
C PHE A 324 -0.26 3.13 8.69
N CYS A 325 0.58 3.17 7.65
CA CYS A 325 1.30 1.99 7.16
C CYS A 325 2.32 1.46 8.19
N GLN A 326 2.89 2.36 8.98
CA GLN A 326 3.86 2.04 10.02
C GLN A 326 3.23 1.58 11.33
N LEU A 327 2.04 2.08 11.68
CA LEU A 327 1.47 1.87 13.02
C LEU A 327 0.25 0.95 13.03
N ILE A 328 -0.61 1.00 12.03
CA ILE A 328 -1.94 0.37 12.09
C ILE A 328 -2.08 -0.75 11.05
N CYS A 329 -1.60 -0.53 9.83
CA CYS A 329 -1.89 -1.41 8.68
C CYS A 329 -1.46 -2.88 8.92
N PRO A 330 -2.39 -3.84 8.94
CA PRO A 330 -2.08 -5.25 9.16
C PRO A 330 -1.30 -5.84 7.97
N PHE A 331 -1.63 -5.41 6.75
CA PHE A 331 -0.85 -5.80 5.57
C PHE A 331 0.58 -5.24 5.65
N GLY A 332 0.77 -4.06 6.24
CA GLY A 332 2.09 -3.49 6.49
C GLY A 332 2.95 -4.40 7.37
N PHE A 333 2.38 -4.97 8.43
CA PHE A 333 3.04 -5.94 9.31
C PHE A 333 3.37 -7.25 8.58
N VAL A 334 2.39 -7.88 7.95
CA VAL A 334 2.58 -9.17 7.28
C VAL A 334 3.54 -9.06 6.10
N SER A 335 3.39 -8.00 5.29
CA SER A 335 4.32 -7.75 4.18
C SER A 335 5.74 -7.39 4.64
N TRP A 336 5.95 -6.89 5.87
CA TRP A 336 7.28 -6.67 6.43
C TRP A 336 8.02 -7.99 6.70
N ILE A 337 7.28 -9.06 7.01
CA ILE A 337 7.83 -10.42 7.12
C ILE A 337 8.08 -10.97 5.71
N ALA A 338 7.10 -10.87 4.82
CA ALA A 338 7.20 -11.40 3.46
C ALA A 338 8.32 -10.75 2.62
N GLU A 339 8.59 -9.44 2.79
CA GLU A 339 9.63 -8.73 2.02
C GLU A 339 11.05 -9.26 2.25
N ARG A 340 11.28 -10.12 3.26
CA ARG A 340 12.59 -10.78 3.50
C ARG A 340 12.94 -11.75 2.38
N PHE A 341 11.92 -12.29 1.73
CA PHE A 341 12.04 -13.19 0.58
C PHE A 341 11.96 -12.43 -0.75
N SER A 342 11.98 -11.08 -0.72
CA SER A 342 11.82 -10.31 -1.95
C SER A 342 12.95 -10.55 -2.95
N ILE A 343 12.57 -10.77 -4.21
CA ILE A 343 13.50 -11.04 -5.31
C ILE A 343 14.27 -9.77 -5.65
N PHE A 344 13.56 -8.66 -5.85
CA PHE A 344 14.15 -7.35 -6.12
C PHE A 344 14.11 -6.47 -4.88
N ARG A 345 15.28 -5.94 -4.48
CA ARG A 345 15.41 -5.09 -3.30
C ARG A 345 16.62 -4.18 -3.37
N VAL A 346 16.65 -3.18 -2.48
CA VAL A 346 17.84 -2.37 -2.24
C VAL A 346 18.96 -3.26 -1.67
N ARG A 347 20.07 -3.34 -2.40
CA ARG A 347 21.31 -4.02 -2.03
C ARG A 347 22.43 -2.97 -1.86
N ILE A 348 23.33 -3.23 -0.91
CA ILE A 348 24.48 -2.37 -0.63
C ILE A 348 25.72 -3.22 -0.86
N ASP A 349 26.62 -2.71 -1.68
CA ASP A 349 27.96 -3.24 -1.85
C ASP A 349 28.78 -2.87 -0.62
N LYS A 350 29.21 -3.87 0.15
CA LYS A 350 29.93 -3.62 1.40
C LYS A 350 31.37 -3.19 1.15
N ASP A 351 31.96 -3.61 0.04
CA ASP A 351 33.36 -3.35 -0.28
C ASP A 351 33.52 -1.91 -0.76
N GLU A 352 32.53 -1.40 -1.50
CA GLU A 352 32.49 0.01 -1.94
C GLU A 352 31.91 0.96 -0.87
N CYS A 353 31.17 0.46 0.12
CA CYS A 353 30.47 1.32 1.09
C CYS A 353 31.43 1.96 2.10
N THR A 354 31.63 3.27 1.98
CA THR A 354 32.44 4.08 2.92
C THR A 354 31.75 4.41 4.25
N GLN A 355 30.59 3.81 4.53
CA GLN A 355 29.79 4.07 5.75
C GLN A 355 29.49 5.56 6.05
N CYS A 356 29.47 6.43 5.03
CA CYS A 356 29.25 7.89 5.18
C CYS A 356 27.87 8.31 5.74
N ARG A 357 26.96 7.35 5.96
CA ARG A 357 25.60 7.54 6.53
C ARG A 357 24.65 8.44 5.72
N ALA A 358 25.00 8.86 4.50
CA ALA A 358 24.14 9.69 3.66
C ALA A 358 22.77 9.03 3.39
N CYS A 359 22.76 7.74 3.06
CA CYS A 359 21.53 6.96 2.84
C CYS A 359 20.67 6.83 4.10
N ILE A 360 21.28 6.74 5.29
CA ILE A 360 20.59 6.67 6.59
C ILE A 360 19.88 7.99 6.87
N LYS A 361 20.52 9.11 6.55
CA LYS A 361 19.95 10.45 6.76
C LYS A 361 18.70 10.68 5.91
N VAL A 362 18.74 10.33 4.62
CA VAL A 362 17.59 10.57 3.70
C VAL A 362 16.53 9.48 3.73
N CYS A 363 16.82 8.29 4.26
CA CYS A 363 15.79 7.27 4.45
C CYS A 363 14.77 7.80 5.47
N PRO A 364 13.47 7.88 5.13
CA PRO A 364 12.46 8.36 6.07
C PRO A 364 12.18 7.35 7.21
N LEU A 365 12.77 6.16 7.13
CA LEU A 365 12.65 5.04 8.05
C LEU A 365 14.04 4.59 8.52
N GLU A 366 14.10 3.64 9.46
CA GLU A 366 15.36 3.02 9.88
C GLU A 366 15.87 1.92 8.91
N ALA A 367 15.28 1.81 7.73
CA ALA A 367 15.54 0.73 6.78
C ALA A 367 16.97 0.74 6.23
N ALA A 368 17.50 1.93 5.90
CA ALA A 368 18.88 2.09 5.45
C ALA A 368 19.88 1.83 6.59
N LYS A 369 19.57 2.28 7.81
CA LYS A 369 20.39 2.02 9.01
C LYS A 369 20.53 0.52 9.26
N GLY A 370 19.42 -0.22 9.20
CA GLY A 370 19.44 -1.68 9.33
C GLY A 370 20.23 -2.37 8.23
N ARG A 371 20.10 -1.94 6.97
CA ARG A 371 20.82 -2.53 5.82
C ARG A 371 22.33 -2.29 5.87
N VAL A 372 22.77 -1.05 6.13
CA VAL A 372 24.19 -0.71 6.28
C VAL A 372 24.80 -1.52 7.43
N GLY A 373 24.07 -1.64 8.55
CA GLY A 373 24.49 -2.44 9.70
C GLY A 373 24.32 -3.95 9.54
N GLY A 374 23.91 -4.47 8.38
CA GLY A 374 23.79 -5.91 8.15
C GLY A 374 22.69 -6.61 8.97
N LYS A 375 21.68 -5.89 9.48
CA LYS A 375 20.58 -6.50 10.23
C LYS A 375 19.81 -7.49 9.34
N LYS A 376 19.54 -8.69 9.85
CA LYS A 376 18.69 -9.70 9.19
C LYS A 376 17.26 -9.20 8.95
N MET A 377 16.72 -8.47 9.93
CA MET A 377 15.38 -7.89 9.89
C MET A 377 15.45 -6.35 10.03
N PRO A 378 15.78 -5.61 8.96
CA PRO A 378 15.73 -4.16 8.99
C PRO A 378 14.28 -3.66 9.04
N ALA A 379 14.11 -2.36 9.29
CA ALA A 379 12.80 -1.71 9.17
C ALA A 379 12.25 -1.75 7.73
N ASP A 380 10.95 -1.50 7.59
CA ASP A 380 10.21 -1.45 6.32
C ASP A 380 10.92 -0.62 5.24
N CYS A 381 10.95 -1.12 4.00
CA CYS A 381 11.45 -0.37 2.85
C CYS A 381 10.37 -0.24 1.78
N PHE A 382 9.82 0.96 1.58
CA PHE A 382 8.80 1.21 0.55
C PHE A 382 9.38 1.46 -0.85
N SER A 383 10.63 1.08 -1.11
CA SER A 383 11.27 1.18 -2.44
C SER A 383 11.18 2.58 -3.09
N CYS A 384 11.27 3.65 -2.30
CA CYS A 384 11.14 5.06 -2.74
C CYS A 384 12.40 5.67 -3.40
N ALA A 385 13.44 4.87 -3.66
CA ALA A 385 14.72 5.27 -4.26
C ALA A 385 15.56 6.36 -3.56
N ARG A 386 15.10 7.03 -2.51
CA ARG A 386 15.84 8.14 -1.84
C ARG A 386 17.31 7.81 -1.52
N CYS A 387 17.60 6.58 -1.11
CA CYS A 387 18.96 6.14 -0.79
C CYS A 387 19.87 5.96 -2.02
N LEU A 388 19.32 5.60 -3.19
CA LEU A 388 20.08 5.40 -4.43
C LEU A 388 20.74 6.71 -4.88
N ASN A 389 20.06 7.84 -4.65
CA ASN A 389 20.45 9.14 -5.20
C ASN A 389 21.57 9.82 -4.43
N VAL A 390 21.79 9.43 -3.18
CA VAL A 390 22.69 10.16 -2.27
C VAL A 390 24.00 9.45 -2.01
N CYS A 391 24.18 8.24 -2.54
CA CYS A 391 25.40 7.48 -2.32
C CYS A 391 26.57 8.15 -3.08
N PRO A 392 27.66 8.57 -2.42
CA PRO A 392 28.75 9.28 -3.07
C PRO A 392 29.65 8.41 -3.94
N VAL A 393 29.66 7.11 -3.66
CA VAL A 393 30.51 6.08 -4.26
C VAL A 393 29.69 5.03 -5.02
N ASP A 394 28.38 5.28 -5.13
CA ASP A 394 27.47 4.46 -5.92
C ASP A 394 27.30 2.99 -5.47
N ALA A 395 27.58 2.72 -4.19
CA ALA A 395 27.51 1.39 -3.57
C ALA A 395 26.08 0.85 -3.37
N ILE A 396 25.02 1.57 -3.77
CA ILE A 396 23.63 1.17 -3.51
C ILE A 396 22.91 0.95 -4.83
N GLN A 397 22.35 -0.24 -5.03
CA GLN A 397 21.55 -0.59 -6.20
C GLN A 397 20.21 -1.19 -5.81
N TYR A 398 19.22 -1.05 -6.68
CA TYR A 398 17.98 -1.82 -6.60
C TYR A 398 18.05 -2.93 -7.64
N SER A 399 18.26 -4.17 -7.20
CA SER A 399 18.55 -5.29 -8.09
C SER A 399 18.04 -6.62 -7.54
N SER A 400 18.00 -7.63 -8.41
CA SER A 400 17.66 -9.00 -8.04
C SER A 400 18.69 -9.56 -7.06
N VAL A 401 18.25 -10.37 -6.10
CA VAL A 401 19.10 -11.11 -5.16
C VAL A 401 19.95 -12.17 -5.85
N PHE A 402 19.52 -12.66 -7.01
CA PHE A 402 20.25 -13.67 -7.78
C PHE A 402 21.42 -13.10 -8.58
N ARG A 403 21.53 -11.77 -8.70
CA ARG A 403 22.67 -11.14 -9.38
C ARG A 403 23.93 -11.29 -8.52
N ILE A 404 24.93 -12.00 -9.05
CA ILE A 404 26.24 -12.17 -8.42
C ILE A 404 27.03 -10.86 -8.59
N GLY A 405 27.45 -10.27 -7.47
CA GLY A 405 28.11 -8.95 -7.46
C GLY A 405 27.17 -7.76 -7.78
N ILE A 406 27.56 -6.57 -7.33
CA ILE A 406 26.94 -5.30 -7.72
C ILE A 406 27.78 -4.76 -8.87
N THR A 407 27.72 -5.44 -10.03
CA THR A 407 28.49 -5.01 -11.19
C THR A 407 27.94 -3.67 -11.69
N LYS A 408 28.80 -2.64 -11.66
CA LYS A 408 28.51 -1.35 -12.30
C LYS A 408 28.28 -1.63 -13.79
N PRO A 409 27.29 -1.00 -14.46
CA PRO A 409 27.38 -0.88 -15.91
C PRO A 409 28.72 -0.21 -16.22
N SER A 410 29.51 -0.82 -17.10
CA SER A 410 30.81 -0.30 -17.52
C SER A 410 30.63 1.15 -17.95
N SER A 411 31.42 2.03 -17.33
CA SER A 411 31.52 3.46 -17.61
C SER A 411 31.74 3.75 -19.07
#